data_AF-A0A1M5TGY6-F1
#
_entry.id   AF-A0A1M5TGY6-F1
#
_cell.length_a   1.000
_cell.length_b   1.000
_cell.length_c   1.000
_cell.angle_alpha   90.00
_cell.angle_beta   90.00
_cell.angle_gamma   90.00
#
_symmetry.space_group_name_H-M   'P 1'
#
loop_
_entity.id
_entity.type
_entity.pdbx_description
1 polymer ?
#
loop_
_entity_poly.entity_id
_entity_poly.type
_entity_poly.pdbx_seq_one_letter_code
_entity_poly.pdbx_strand_id
1 'polypeptide(L)'
;MELTWEGLIERFSSSVPLKEKKAGSVFLPIALVDVLVPQDRPSGDGVTYRHEGNVSAMTMLVLDLDEPGALERANKVLGRYQRLLYSTFSRTTESPDKYRLVLPLSAPVEAGRWQTLYAGVAAEIGSDTSCGNLSRSYFLPSHQEASSIPPVFEVFDGEVLSPDALSSFKRIKTPSGRPRKVRRDSGVIMHPSMTIVPRRLYRASEAGWDKESMQRRHASRIEAMAESGHRHAFALGVTGAEVDRFGKDVDWQSVVSFLYDMAQVHSGRPLWLGDTPKELPGMVTSAYRKFGANLSAAERKKLTSELVDLMKTATATGRAGQEYPYGAAGEGQSVLPDRSPLSRRWAWLIKLAVDGGAGCLDLMVQSEFGWHNEPLLAGDFEQAILGVLGQVDGGALISSQAWQYLVSKGRRKGQLVES
;
A
#
# COMPACT_ATOMS: atom_id res chain seq x y z
N MET A 1 -15.76 31.02 -17.45
CA MET A 1 -14.94 31.63 -18.51
C MET A 1 -14.47 30.48 -19.39
N GLU A 2 -15.02 30.36 -20.58
CA GLU A 2 -14.51 29.40 -21.57
C GLU A 2 -13.19 29.95 -22.09
N LEU A 3 -12.10 29.19 -21.94
CA LEU A 3 -10.80 29.58 -22.46
C LEU A 3 -10.80 29.27 -23.97
N THR A 4 -10.81 30.30 -24.81
CA THR A 4 -10.68 30.13 -26.27
C THR A 4 -9.26 29.71 -26.63
N TRP A 5 -9.07 29.20 -27.85
CA TRP A 5 -7.74 28.85 -28.35
C TRP A 5 -6.82 30.07 -28.42
N GLU A 6 -7.34 31.22 -28.84
CA GLU A 6 -6.63 32.50 -28.91
C GLU A 6 -6.22 32.97 -27.51
N GLY A 7 -7.13 32.88 -26.53
CA GLY A 7 -6.83 33.22 -25.14
C GLY A 7 -5.81 32.27 -24.51
N LEU A 8 -5.78 31.00 -24.95
CA LEU A 8 -4.73 30.07 -24.58
C LEU A 8 -3.38 30.48 -25.18
N ILE A 9 -3.32 30.79 -26.47
CA ILE A 9 -2.10 31.24 -27.15
C ILE A 9 -1.55 32.50 -26.46
N GLU A 10 -2.40 33.50 -26.23
CA GLU A 10 -2.03 34.74 -25.54
C GLU A 10 -1.43 34.46 -24.16
N ARG A 11 -2.08 33.59 -23.38
CA ARG A 11 -1.60 33.21 -22.05
C ARG A 11 -0.27 32.44 -22.11
N PHE A 12 -0.07 31.61 -23.12
CA PHE A 12 1.16 30.84 -23.24
C PHE A 12 2.32 31.72 -23.75
N SER A 13 2.08 32.62 -24.69
CA SER A 13 3.10 33.52 -25.24
C SER A 13 3.58 34.54 -24.20
N SER A 14 2.68 35.02 -23.33
CA SER A 14 3.03 35.87 -22.19
C SER A 14 3.81 35.12 -21.09
N SER A 15 3.86 33.79 -21.17
CA SER A 15 4.41 32.91 -20.13
C SER A 15 5.76 32.33 -20.50
N VAL A 16 6.61 32.97 -21.30
CA VAL A 16 7.99 32.48 -21.56
C VAL A 16 9.05 33.22 -20.72
N PRO A 17 8.92 33.36 -19.38
CA PRO A 17 10.00 33.95 -18.61
C PRO A 17 11.18 32.96 -18.50
N LEU A 18 12.38 33.52 -18.53
CA LEU A 18 13.57 32.83 -18.07
C LEU A 18 13.45 32.63 -16.55
N LYS A 19 13.74 31.43 -16.07
CA LYS A 19 13.67 31.09 -14.64
C LYS A 19 14.91 30.32 -14.20
N GLU A 20 15.32 30.53 -12.96
CA GLU A 20 16.36 29.72 -12.32
C GLU A 20 15.88 28.32 -11.94
N LYS A 21 14.60 28.17 -11.58
CA LYS A 21 14.01 26.90 -11.09
C LYS A 21 12.70 26.58 -11.80
N LYS A 22 12.43 25.28 -11.95
CA LYS A 22 11.18 24.75 -12.48
C LYS A 22 10.03 25.02 -11.51
N ALA A 23 9.38 26.16 -11.70
CA ALA A 23 8.20 26.58 -10.95
C ALA A 23 7.27 27.40 -11.84
N GLY A 24 6.01 27.51 -11.47
CA GLY A 24 5.05 28.37 -12.16
C GLY A 24 3.67 27.76 -12.30
N SER A 25 2.83 28.48 -13.02
CA SER A 25 1.48 28.03 -13.34
C SER A 25 1.50 26.79 -14.21
N VAL A 26 0.51 25.94 -13.98
CA VAL A 26 0.23 24.76 -14.80
C VAL A 26 -1.12 24.94 -15.47
N PHE A 27 -1.33 24.22 -16.56
CA PHE A 27 -2.65 24.04 -17.17
C PHE A 27 -3.01 22.55 -17.19
N LEU A 28 -4.32 22.28 -17.25
CA LEU A 28 -4.85 20.95 -17.40
C LEU A 28 -5.77 20.94 -18.64
N PRO A 29 -5.50 20.09 -19.65
CA PRO A 29 -6.31 20.01 -20.86
C PRO A 29 -7.57 19.15 -20.65
N ILE A 30 -8.35 19.47 -19.61
CA ILE A 30 -9.45 18.64 -19.12
C ILE A 30 -10.74 19.42 -18.96
N ALA A 31 -11.85 18.71 -19.12
CA ALA A 31 -13.12 19.05 -18.50
C ALA A 31 -13.26 18.26 -17.19
N LEU A 32 -13.78 18.92 -16.17
CA LEU A 32 -14.04 18.32 -14.87
C LEU A 32 -15.47 17.76 -14.81
N VAL A 33 -15.71 16.87 -13.86
CA VAL A 33 -17.08 16.49 -13.45
C VAL A 33 -17.73 17.63 -12.66
N ASP A 34 -19.06 17.65 -12.62
CA ASP A 34 -19.81 18.73 -11.95
C ASP A 34 -19.55 18.79 -10.44
N VAL A 35 -19.34 17.63 -9.81
CA VAL A 35 -19.08 17.51 -8.37
C VAL A 35 -17.73 16.86 -8.16
N LEU A 36 -16.76 17.67 -7.75
CA LEU A 36 -15.41 17.20 -7.47
C LEU A 36 -15.37 16.40 -6.17
N VAL A 37 -14.73 15.25 -6.22
CA VAL A 37 -14.48 14.41 -5.05
C VAL A 37 -13.10 14.74 -4.49
N PRO A 38 -12.95 15.04 -3.18
CA PRO A 38 -11.63 15.19 -2.58
C PRO A 38 -10.98 13.81 -2.41
N GLN A 39 -9.66 13.76 -2.57
CA GLN A 39 -8.85 12.59 -2.26
C GLN A 39 -7.69 12.98 -1.33
N ASP A 40 -7.34 12.13 -0.38
CA ASP A 40 -6.14 12.33 0.44
C ASP A 40 -4.88 12.38 -0.43
N ARG A 41 -4.02 13.37 -0.17
CA ARG A 41 -2.70 13.44 -0.82
C ARG A 41 -1.85 12.25 -0.37
N PRO A 42 -1.04 11.66 -1.27
CA PRO A 42 -0.10 10.61 -0.89
C PRO A 42 0.88 11.02 0.21
N SER A 43 1.20 12.32 0.31
CA SER A 43 2.05 12.92 1.34
C SER A 43 1.39 13.02 2.72
N GLY A 44 0.07 12.84 2.81
CA GLY A 44 -0.68 12.95 4.07
C GLY A 44 -0.88 14.39 4.57
N ASP A 45 -0.44 15.40 3.82
CA ASP A 45 -0.50 16.83 4.15
C ASP A 45 -1.83 17.50 3.78
N GLY A 46 -2.88 16.71 3.54
CA GLY A 46 -4.23 17.21 3.26
C GLY A 46 -4.90 16.55 2.06
N VAL A 47 -5.88 17.24 1.48
CA VAL A 47 -6.67 16.76 0.36
C VAL A 47 -6.23 17.37 -0.98
N THR A 48 -6.53 16.67 -2.07
CA THR A 48 -6.36 17.09 -3.45
C THR A 48 -7.61 16.75 -4.24
N TYR A 49 -8.02 17.66 -5.12
CA TYR A 49 -9.08 17.40 -6.10
C TYR A 49 -8.50 16.98 -7.45
N ARG A 50 -7.17 17.00 -7.60
CA ARG A 50 -6.49 16.55 -8.81
C ARG A 50 -6.31 15.03 -8.77
N HIS A 51 -7.27 14.32 -9.36
CA HIS A 51 -7.16 12.89 -9.65
C HIS A 51 -8.04 12.53 -10.85
N GLU A 52 -7.77 11.39 -11.48
CA GLU A 52 -8.43 10.97 -12.72
C GLU A 52 -9.94 10.82 -12.59
N GLY A 53 -10.43 10.39 -11.43
CA GLY A 53 -11.87 10.30 -11.15
C GLY A 53 -12.66 11.62 -11.22
N ASN A 54 -11.98 12.77 -11.19
CA ASN A 54 -12.62 14.08 -11.34
C ASN A 54 -12.58 14.59 -12.80
N VAL A 55 -12.03 13.81 -13.73
CA VAL A 55 -11.91 14.18 -15.14
C VAL A 55 -13.08 13.57 -15.92
N SER A 56 -13.89 14.40 -16.56
CA SER A 56 -14.99 13.95 -17.43
C SER A 56 -14.53 13.73 -18.86
N ALA A 57 -13.70 14.64 -19.38
CA ALA A 57 -13.17 14.57 -20.74
C ALA A 57 -11.83 15.30 -20.87
N MET A 58 -11.12 15.00 -21.97
CA MET A 58 -9.94 15.72 -22.42
C MET A 58 -10.33 16.73 -23.49
N THR A 59 -9.87 17.96 -23.37
CA THR A 59 -10.22 19.06 -24.29
C THR A 59 -9.11 19.38 -25.29
N MET A 60 -7.89 18.90 -25.04
CA MET A 60 -6.73 19.12 -25.91
C MET A 60 -5.84 17.87 -25.90
N LEU A 61 -5.12 17.65 -26.99
CA LEU A 61 -4.00 16.72 -27.04
C LEU A 61 -2.72 17.44 -26.65
N VAL A 62 -1.98 16.90 -25.69
CA VAL A 62 -0.67 17.41 -25.28
C VAL A 62 0.35 16.28 -25.37
N LEU A 63 1.43 16.49 -26.12
CA LEU A 63 2.51 15.52 -26.32
C LEU A 63 3.81 16.08 -25.75
N ASP A 64 4.49 15.29 -24.91
CA ASP A 64 5.88 15.55 -24.49
C ASP A 64 6.79 14.97 -25.59
N LEU A 65 7.52 15.84 -26.26
CA LEU A 65 8.43 15.51 -27.36
C LEU A 65 9.86 15.65 -26.82
N ASP A 66 10.28 14.60 -26.13
CA ASP A 66 11.47 14.58 -25.29
C ASP A 66 12.63 13.75 -25.86
N GLU A 67 12.36 13.05 -26.98
CA GLU A 67 13.27 12.12 -27.65
C GLU A 67 13.77 12.70 -28.98
N PRO A 68 15.02 12.40 -29.38
CA PRO A 68 15.52 12.77 -30.71
C PRO A 68 14.60 12.28 -31.84
N GLY A 69 14.32 13.17 -32.80
CA GLY A 69 13.45 12.86 -33.93
C GLY A 69 11.94 12.94 -33.62
N ALA A 70 11.52 13.16 -32.36
CA ALA A 70 10.10 13.17 -32.01
C ALA A 70 9.37 14.37 -32.60
N LEU A 71 10.03 15.54 -32.69
CA LEU A 71 9.44 16.74 -33.30
C LEU A 71 9.23 16.56 -34.81
N GLU A 72 10.18 15.95 -35.50
CA GLU A 72 10.11 15.67 -36.93
C GLU A 72 8.99 14.68 -37.23
N ARG A 73 8.87 13.61 -36.43
CA ARG A 73 7.75 12.66 -36.52
C ARG A 73 6.42 13.34 -36.22
N ALA A 74 6.34 14.17 -35.18
CA ALA A 74 5.14 14.93 -34.86
C ALA A 74 4.74 15.87 -36.01
N ASN A 75 5.68 16.59 -36.61
CA ASN A 75 5.43 17.46 -37.75
C ASN A 75 4.97 16.67 -38.99
N LYS A 76 5.50 15.48 -39.23
CA LYS A 76 5.05 14.62 -40.33
C LYS A 76 3.60 14.15 -40.13
N VAL A 77 3.24 13.80 -38.90
CA VAL A 77 1.97 13.13 -38.56
C VAL A 77 0.86 14.16 -38.28
N LEU A 78 1.19 15.25 -37.61
CA LEU A 78 0.26 16.26 -37.12
C LEU A 78 0.44 17.63 -37.82
N GLY A 79 1.30 17.70 -38.84
CA GLY A 79 1.70 18.91 -39.55
C GLY A 79 0.56 19.77 -40.10
N ARG A 80 -0.56 19.14 -40.44
CA ARG A 80 -1.75 19.79 -41.00
C ARG A 80 -2.70 20.41 -39.98
N TYR A 81 -2.54 20.10 -38.70
CA TYR A 81 -3.45 20.54 -37.66
C TYR A 81 -2.97 21.82 -36.99
N GLN A 82 -3.94 22.61 -36.53
CA GLN A 82 -3.72 23.73 -35.64
C GLN A 82 -3.02 23.23 -34.38
N ARG A 83 -1.90 23.88 -34.03
CA ARG A 83 -1.09 23.46 -32.88
C ARG A 83 -0.22 24.57 -32.34
N LEU A 84 0.21 24.39 -31.10
CA LEU A 84 1.19 25.21 -30.43
C LEU A 84 2.37 24.33 -30.03
N LEU A 85 3.58 24.77 -30.33
CA LEU A 85 4.84 24.16 -29.89
C LEU A 85 5.52 25.10 -28.90
N TYR A 86 6.03 24.57 -27.80
CA TYR A 86 6.94 25.33 -26.94
C TYR A 86 8.01 24.47 -26.30
N SER A 87 9.17 25.07 -26.03
CA SER A 87 10.26 24.44 -25.28
C SER A 87 9.89 24.25 -23.82
N THR A 88 10.29 23.12 -23.24
CA THR A 88 10.14 22.92 -21.79
C THR A 88 11.32 23.50 -21.03
N PHE A 89 11.16 23.68 -19.71
CA PHE A 89 12.24 24.15 -18.82
C PHE A 89 13.53 23.32 -18.96
N SER A 90 13.43 22.05 -19.32
CA SER A 90 14.57 21.12 -19.42
C SER A 90 15.34 21.22 -20.73
N ARG A 91 14.95 22.11 -21.66
CA ARG A 91 15.67 22.34 -22.92
C ARG A 91 17.01 23.02 -22.64
N THR A 92 18.11 22.35 -23.00
CA THR A 92 19.49 22.88 -22.93
C THR A 92 20.28 22.48 -24.18
N THR A 93 21.49 22.99 -24.34
CA THR A 93 22.40 22.57 -25.43
C THR A 93 22.63 21.05 -25.46
N GLU A 94 22.70 20.42 -24.29
CA GLU A 94 22.91 18.96 -24.13
C GLU A 94 21.62 18.15 -24.29
N SER A 95 20.47 18.82 -24.21
CA SER A 95 19.14 18.20 -24.36
C SER A 95 18.24 19.13 -25.19
N PRO A 96 18.54 19.28 -26.50
CA PRO A 96 17.81 20.19 -27.36
C PRO A 96 16.42 19.66 -27.74
N ASP A 97 16.16 18.37 -27.60
CA ASP A 97 14.90 17.74 -28.01
C ASP A 97 13.85 17.75 -26.89
N LYS A 98 13.61 18.92 -26.26
CA LYS A 98 12.69 19.07 -25.12
C LYS A 98 11.56 20.04 -25.42
N TYR A 99 10.47 19.53 -25.97
CA TYR A 99 9.32 20.31 -26.37
C TYR A 99 8.00 19.75 -25.87
N ARG A 100 6.98 20.60 -25.88
CA ARG A 100 5.58 20.16 -25.82
C ARG A 100 4.82 20.66 -27.02
N LEU A 101 4.00 19.78 -27.56
CA LEU A 101 3.06 20.08 -28.62
C LEU A 101 1.64 20.01 -28.08
N VAL A 102 0.87 21.08 -28.25
CA VAL A 102 -0.51 21.22 -27.80
C VAL A 102 -1.42 21.40 -29.01
N LEU A 103 -2.47 20.60 -29.12
CA LEU A 103 -3.45 20.66 -30.19
C LEU A 103 -4.86 20.79 -29.60
N PRO A 104 -5.67 21.77 -30.02
CA PRO A 104 -7.06 21.83 -29.61
C PRO A 104 -7.84 20.68 -30.23
N LEU A 105 -8.79 20.11 -29.47
CA LEU A 105 -9.71 19.11 -29.99
C LEU A 105 -11.01 19.78 -30.43
N SER A 106 -11.54 19.39 -31.60
CA SER A 106 -12.80 19.95 -32.11
C SER A 106 -14.01 19.55 -31.27
N ALA A 107 -13.88 18.49 -30.48
CA ALA A 107 -14.82 18.08 -29.46
C ALA A 107 -14.07 17.39 -28.30
N PRO A 108 -14.54 17.51 -27.05
CA PRO A 108 -13.93 16.80 -25.93
C PRO A 108 -13.94 15.28 -26.11
N VAL A 109 -12.87 14.62 -25.68
CA VAL A 109 -12.76 13.15 -25.67
C VAL A 109 -13.09 12.63 -24.28
N GLU A 110 -14.12 11.79 -24.16
CA GLU A 110 -14.49 11.16 -22.89
C GLU A 110 -13.30 10.46 -22.22
N ALA A 111 -13.19 10.62 -20.90
CA ALA A 111 -12.10 10.10 -20.10
C ALA A 111 -11.83 8.60 -20.33
N GLY A 112 -12.88 7.79 -20.48
CA GLY A 112 -12.77 6.34 -20.71
C GLY A 112 -12.17 5.94 -22.07
N ARG A 113 -12.16 6.84 -23.06
CA ARG A 113 -11.61 6.60 -24.40
C ARG A 113 -10.17 7.11 -24.53
N TRP A 114 -9.77 8.04 -23.67
CA TRP A 114 -8.54 8.82 -23.84
C TRP A 114 -7.28 7.96 -23.95
N GLN A 115 -7.05 7.05 -23.00
CA GLN A 115 -5.81 6.25 -22.95
C GLN A 115 -5.56 5.47 -24.24
N THR A 116 -6.61 4.89 -24.83
CA THR A 116 -6.49 4.13 -26.09
C THR A 116 -6.16 5.04 -27.27
N LEU A 117 -6.79 6.22 -27.35
CA LEU A 117 -6.55 7.18 -28.43
C LEU A 117 -5.16 7.81 -28.31
N TYR A 118 -4.78 8.22 -27.10
CA TYR A 118 -3.46 8.78 -26.81
C TYR A 118 -2.35 7.79 -27.14
N ALA A 119 -2.49 6.52 -26.75
CA ALA A 119 -1.48 5.50 -27.02
C ALA A 119 -1.20 5.31 -28.52
N GLY A 120 -2.22 5.42 -29.38
CA GLY A 120 -2.05 5.34 -30.83
C GLY A 120 -1.18 6.47 -31.38
N VAL A 121 -1.45 7.71 -30.94
CA VAL A 121 -0.65 8.89 -31.35
C VAL A 121 0.77 8.83 -30.78
N ALA A 122 0.89 8.56 -29.48
CA ALA A 122 2.17 8.53 -28.79
C ALA A 122 3.12 7.49 -29.39
N ALA A 123 2.59 6.33 -29.78
CA ALA A 123 3.33 5.29 -30.48
C ALA A 123 3.91 5.74 -31.82
N GLU A 124 3.12 6.46 -32.61
CA GLU A 124 3.50 6.88 -33.95
C GLU A 124 4.56 7.99 -33.93
N ILE A 125 4.50 8.84 -32.91
CA ILE A 125 5.40 9.99 -32.73
C ILE A 125 6.63 9.61 -31.87
N GLY A 126 6.57 8.54 -31.09
CA GLY A 126 7.57 8.23 -30.07
C GLY A 126 7.52 9.23 -28.91
N SER A 127 6.32 9.62 -28.49
CA SER A 127 6.09 10.46 -27.32
C SER A 127 5.95 9.59 -26.06
N ASP A 128 6.29 10.15 -24.90
CA ASP A 128 6.13 9.47 -23.62
C ASP A 128 4.66 9.07 -23.38
N THR A 129 4.42 7.75 -23.34
CA THR A 129 3.10 7.17 -23.07
C THR A 129 2.56 7.52 -21.68
N SER A 130 3.42 7.89 -20.74
CA SER A 130 3.03 8.30 -19.38
C SER A 130 2.23 9.60 -19.37
N CYS A 131 2.33 10.42 -20.42
CA CYS A 131 1.59 11.69 -20.55
C CYS A 131 0.11 11.50 -20.91
N GLY A 132 -0.32 10.27 -21.21
CA GLY A 132 -1.71 9.92 -21.47
C GLY A 132 -2.59 9.84 -20.22
N ASN A 133 -2.08 10.14 -19.03
CA ASN A 133 -2.86 10.11 -17.80
C ASN A 133 -3.83 11.30 -17.70
N LEU A 134 -5.07 11.04 -17.26
CA LEU A 134 -6.17 12.02 -17.36
C LEU A 134 -5.94 13.28 -16.52
N SER A 135 -5.29 13.14 -15.37
CA SER A 135 -5.06 14.24 -14.42
C SER A 135 -3.68 14.90 -14.56
N ARG A 136 -3.00 14.71 -15.71
CA ARG A 136 -1.70 15.32 -15.98
C ARG A 136 -1.82 16.83 -15.99
N SER A 137 -1.04 17.47 -15.12
CA SER A 137 -0.80 18.91 -15.20
C SER A 137 0.45 19.16 -16.03
N TYR A 138 0.36 20.11 -16.95
CA TYR A 138 1.48 20.56 -17.76
C TYR A 138 1.88 21.96 -17.31
N PHE A 139 3.19 22.19 -17.15
CA PHE A 139 3.66 23.55 -16.91
C PHE A 139 3.39 24.40 -18.14
N LEU A 140 2.97 25.65 -17.92
CA LEU A 140 3.03 26.67 -18.96
C LEU A 140 4.48 26.78 -19.49
N PRO A 141 4.67 27.40 -20.67
CA PRO A 141 6.01 27.66 -21.19
C PRO A 141 6.92 28.22 -20.08
N SER A 142 8.17 27.79 -20.11
CA SER A 142 9.19 28.24 -19.16
C SER A 142 10.51 27.73 -19.66
N HIS A 143 11.56 28.50 -19.42
CA HIS A 143 12.88 28.18 -19.93
C HIS A 143 13.92 28.45 -18.88
N GLN A 144 14.89 27.54 -18.76
CA GLN A 144 15.96 27.73 -17.80
C GLN A 144 16.89 28.84 -18.28
N GLU A 145 17.18 29.80 -17.39
CA GLU A 145 18.03 30.94 -17.71
C GLU A 145 19.45 30.52 -18.11
N ALA A 146 20.00 29.50 -17.46
CA ALA A 146 21.34 28.98 -17.72
C ALA A 146 21.44 28.02 -18.93
N SER A 147 20.36 27.80 -19.68
CA SER A 147 20.30 26.77 -20.74
C SER A 147 21.17 27.06 -21.98
N SER A 148 21.66 28.29 -22.13
CA SER A 148 22.52 28.75 -23.23
C SER A 148 21.93 28.60 -24.65
N ILE A 149 20.65 28.23 -24.78
CA ILE A 149 19.90 28.20 -26.04
C ILE A 149 18.57 28.95 -25.86
N PRO A 150 18.02 29.57 -26.92
CA PRO A 150 16.79 30.32 -26.79
C PRO A 150 15.58 29.40 -26.54
N PRO A 151 14.55 29.89 -25.83
CA PRO A 151 13.26 29.22 -25.78
C PRO A 151 12.63 29.17 -27.16
N VAL A 152 11.78 28.18 -27.37
CA VAL A 152 10.97 28.03 -28.59
C VAL A 152 9.51 28.24 -28.21
N PHE A 153 8.81 29.03 -29.01
CA PHE A 153 7.36 29.21 -28.92
C PHE A 153 6.84 29.49 -30.33
N GLU A 154 6.07 28.55 -30.88
CA GLU A 154 5.60 28.62 -32.26
C GLU A 154 4.13 28.21 -32.32
N VAL A 155 3.33 29.02 -33.01
CA VAL A 155 1.92 28.76 -33.29
C VAL A 155 1.81 28.38 -34.75
N PHE A 156 1.06 27.32 -35.02
CA PHE A 156 0.79 26.84 -36.37
C PHE A 156 -0.71 26.84 -36.60
N ASP A 157 -1.12 27.47 -37.70
CA ASP A 157 -2.48 27.36 -38.20
C ASP A 157 -2.71 25.98 -38.85
N GLY A 158 -3.97 25.60 -38.97
CA GLY A 158 -4.36 24.34 -39.61
C GLY A 158 -5.77 23.90 -39.22
N GLU A 159 -6.07 22.64 -39.52
CA GLU A 159 -7.34 22.03 -39.16
C GLU A 159 -7.41 21.77 -37.64
N VAL A 160 -8.57 21.96 -37.01
CA VAL A 160 -8.76 21.56 -35.61
C VAL A 160 -8.84 20.03 -35.54
N LEU A 161 -8.07 19.42 -34.65
CA LEU A 161 -7.95 17.96 -34.56
C LEU A 161 -9.26 17.34 -34.04
N SER A 162 -9.87 16.46 -34.82
CA SER A 162 -11.08 15.76 -34.38
C SER A 162 -10.78 14.49 -33.57
N PRO A 163 -11.64 14.11 -32.61
CA PRO A 163 -11.55 12.82 -31.94
C PRO A 163 -11.54 11.60 -32.88
N ASP A 164 -12.20 11.69 -34.03
CA ASP A 164 -12.23 10.61 -35.02
C ASP A 164 -10.89 10.49 -35.74
N ALA A 165 -10.22 11.61 -36.03
CA ALA A 165 -8.86 11.60 -36.55
C ALA A 165 -7.88 10.93 -35.58
N LEU A 166 -8.05 11.13 -34.26
CA LEU A 166 -7.27 10.41 -33.24
C LEU A 166 -7.46 8.89 -33.30
N SER A 167 -8.62 8.43 -33.75
CA SER A 167 -8.92 7.00 -33.86
C SER A 167 -8.25 6.33 -35.07
N SER A 168 -7.76 7.13 -36.02
CA SER A 168 -7.11 6.65 -37.25
C SER A 168 -5.64 6.26 -37.07
N PHE A 169 -4.98 6.76 -36.02
CA PHE A 169 -3.60 6.39 -35.71
C PHE A 169 -3.51 4.90 -35.41
N LYS A 170 -2.39 4.27 -35.83
CA LYS A 170 -2.23 2.82 -35.69
C LYS A 170 -2.45 2.45 -34.23
N ARG A 171 -3.54 1.73 -33.96
CA ARG A 171 -3.73 1.06 -32.69
C ARG A 171 -2.54 0.13 -32.52
N ILE A 172 -1.64 0.46 -31.60
CA ILE A 172 -0.88 -0.59 -30.95
C ILE A 172 -1.96 -1.53 -30.41
N LYS A 173 -1.92 -2.80 -30.85
CA LYS A 173 -2.61 -3.86 -30.12
C LYS A 173 -1.96 -3.85 -28.74
N THR A 174 -2.48 -3.04 -27.83
CA THR A 174 -2.25 -3.23 -26.41
C THR A 174 -2.47 -4.72 -26.18
N PRO A 175 -1.48 -5.48 -25.64
CA PRO A 175 -1.70 -6.89 -25.32
C PRO A 175 -3.02 -6.94 -24.57
N SER A 176 -3.99 -7.65 -25.14
CA SER A 176 -5.41 -7.40 -24.92
C SER A 176 -5.77 -7.47 -23.43
N GLY A 177 -5.72 -6.34 -22.74
CA GLY A 177 -6.50 -6.09 -21.54
C GLY A 177 -7.95 -6.10 -21.99
N ARG A 178 -8.71 -7.12 -21.54
CA ARG A 178 -10.12 -7.32 -21.87
C ARG A 178 -10.90 -5.99 -21.81
N PRO A 179 -11.85 -5.75 -22.73
CA PRO A 179 -12.70 -4.57 -22.65
C PRO A 179 -13.42 -4.57 -21.30
N ARG A 180 -13.28 -3.48 -20.53
CA ARG A 180 -14.03 -3.26 -19.30
C ARG A 180 -15.51 -3.23 -19.64
N LYS A 181 -16.20 -4.36 -19.44
CA LYS A 181 -17.64 -4.35 -19.22
C LYS A 181 -17.88 -3.62 -17.91
N VAL A 182 -18.49 -2.44 -17.98
CA VAL A 182 -19.22 -1.87 -16.84
C VAL A 182 -20.34 -2.86 -16.53
N ARG A 183 -20.04 -3.84 -15.69
CA ARG A 183 -21.01 -4.85 -15.23
C ARG A 183 -21.64 -4.28 -13.97
N ARG A 184 -22.94 -3.97 -14.04
CA ARG A 184 -23.76 -3.78 -12.84
C ARG A 184 -23.55 -5.00 -11.95
N ASP A 185 -23.05 -4.74 -10.75
CA ASP A 185 -22.68 -5.76 -9.77
C ASP A 185 -23.95 -6.22 -9.06
N SER A 186 -24.48 -7.38 -9.46
CA SER A 186 -25.63 -7.99 -8.76
C SER A 186 -25.20 -8.93 -7.63
N GLY A 187 -23.90 -9.00 -7.28
CA GLY A 187 -23.39 -9.64 -6.05
C GLY A 187 -23.54 -11.16 -5.90
N VAL A 188 -24.37 -11.84 -6.69
CA VAL A 188 -24.70 -13.26 -6.51
C VAL A 188 -24.73 -14.02 -7.82
N ILE A 189 -24.24 -15.27 -7.79
CA ILE A 189 -24.29 -16.22 -8.90
C ILE A 189 -24.92 -17.51 -8.37
N MET A 190 -25.80 -18.10 -9.18
CA MET A 190 -26.44 -19.37 -8.89
C MET A 190 -25.50 -20.50 -9.34
N HIS A 191 -25.08 -21.34 -8.39
CA HIS A 191 -24.24 -22.51 -8.63
C HIS A 191 -25.03 -23.58 -9.42
N PRO A 192 -24.37 -24.49 -10.17
CA PRO A 192 -25.06 -25.61 -10.84
C PRO A 192 -25.87 -26.52 -9.89
N SER A 193 -25.57 -26.50 -8.59
CA SER A 193 -26.38 -27.15 -7.53
C SER A 193 -27.64 -26.36 -7.13
N MET A 194 -27.96 -25.29 -7.84
CA MET A 194 -29.02 -24.31 -7.53
C MET A 194 -28.85 -23.55 -6.21
N THR A 195 -27.69 -23.66 -5.57
CA THR A 195 -27.37 -22.86 -4.38
C THR A 195 -26.92 -21.47 -4.80
N ILE A 196 -27.49 -20.44 -4.18
CA ILE A 196 -27.07 -19.06 -4.38
C ILE A 196 -25.82 -18.83 -3.52
N VAL A 197 -24.67 -18.63 -4.16
CA VAL A 197 -23.40 -18.47 -3.45
C VAL A 197 -22.85 -17.08 -3.72
N PRO A 198 -22.36 -16.36 -2.68
CA PRO A 198 -21.63 -15.12 -2.88
C PRO A 198 -20.42 -15.38 -3.80
N ARG A 199 -20.31 -14.58 -4.87
CA ARG A 199 -19.33 -14.75 -5.96
C ARG A 199 -17.87 -14.88 -5.50
N ARG A 200 -17.55 -14.38 -4.31
CA ARG A 200 -16.22 -14.49 -3.67
C ARG A 200 -15.79 -15.93 -3.37
N LEU A 201 -16.73 -16.84 -3.05
CA LEU A 201 -16.39 -18.21 -2.68
C LEU A 201 -16.07 -19.10 -3.90
N TYR A 202 -16.55 -18.74 -5.09
CA TYR A 202 -16.32 -19.51 -6.32
C TYR A 202 -14.91 -19.32 -6.91
N ARG A 203 -14.17 -18.29 -6.51
CA ARG A 203 -12.84 -17.98 -7.09
C ARG A 203 -11.67 -18.79 -6.51
N ALA A 204 -11.80 -19.37 -5.32
CA ALA A 204 -10.68 -20.01 -4.63
C ALA A 204 -10.21 -21.33 -5.28
N SER A 205 -11.13 -22.12 -5.86
CA SER A 205 -10.78 -23.39 -6.50
C SER A 205 -10.19 -23.25 -7.90
N GLU A 206 -10.55 -22.21 -8.66
CA GLU A 206 -9.98 -21.97 -9.99
C GLU A 206 -8.64 -21.20 -9.95
N ALA A 207 -8.39 -20.41 -8.90
CA ALA A 207 -7.14 -19.65 -8.73
C ALA A 207 -5.95 -20.51 -8.27
N GLY A 208 -6.20 -21.75 -7.82
CA GLY A 208 -5.18 -22.68 -7.35
C GLY A 208 -4.43 -22.18 -6.12
N TRP A 209 -5.15 -21.70 -5.11
CA TRP A 209 -4.59 -21.32 -3.80
C TRP A 209 -4.49 -22.50 -2.81
N ASP A 210 -4.82 -23.71 -3.26
CA ASP A 210 -4.47 -24.91 -2.52
C ASP A 210 -2.94 -25.02 -2.37
N LYS A 211 -2.51 -25.71 -1.30
CA LYS A 211 -1.10 -25.80 -0.92
C LYS A 211 -0.23 -26.35 -2.05
N GLU A 212 -0.70 -27.37 -2.75
CA GLU A 212 0.06 -28.04 -3.82
C GLU A 212 0.25 -27.11 -5.03
N SER A 213 -0.81 -26.42 -5.46
CA SER A 213 -0.75 -25.44 -6.54
C SER A 213 0.14 -24.23 -6.20
N MET A 214 0.15 -23.78 -4.94
CA MET A 214 1.05 -22.72 -4.50
C MET A 214 2.51 -23.18 -4.38
N GLN A 215 2.74 -24.41 -3.91
CA GLN A 215 4.07 -25.02 -3.88
C GLN A 215 4.67 -25.10 -5.28
N ARG A 216 3.93 -25.64 -6.26
CA ARG A 216 4.40 -25.73 -7.65
C ARG A 216 4.75 -24.36 -8.23
N ARG A 217 3.94 -23.35 -7.93
CA ARG A 217 4.10 -21.99 -8.46
C ARG A 217 5.29 -21.24 -7.86
N HIS A 218 5.60 -21.51 -6.59
CA HIS A 218 6.67 -20.84 -5.85
C HIS A 218 7.87 -21.76 -5.57
N ALA A 219 8.00 -22.89 -6.27
CA ALA A 219 9.02 -23.90 -6.06
C ALA A 219 10.44 -23.31 -6.00
N SER A 220 10.81 -22.48 -6.98
CA SER A 220 12.13 -21.84 -7.01
C SER A 220 12.41 -20.90 -5.82
N ARG A 221 11.36 -20.27 -5.26
CA ARG A 221 11.50 -19.42 -4.06
C ARG A 221 11.61 -20.25 -2.79
N ILE A 222 10.93 -21.40 -2.74
CA ILE A 222 11.05 -22.36 -1.63
C ILE A 222 12.47 -22.92 -1.59
N GLU A 223 13.01 -23.34 -2.74
CA GLU A 223 14.39 -23.83 -2.86
C GLU A 223 15.41 -22.77 -2.41
N ALA A 224 15.32 -21.55 -2.95
CA ALA A 224 16.20 -20.45 -2.54
C ALA A 224 16.10 -20.11 -1.04
N MET A 225 14.91 -20.22 -0.44
CA MET A 225 14.73 -20.04 1.00
C MET A 225 15.36 -21.18 1.81
N ALA A 226 15.19 -22.43 1.37
CA ALA A 226 15.74 -23.60 2.04
C ALA A 226 17.27 -23.54 2.09
N GLU A 227 17.89 -23.07 1.01
CA GLU A 227 19.35 -22.91 0.92
C GLU A 227 19.88 -21.73 1.74
N SER A 228 19.22 -20.56 1.67
CA SER A 228 19.73 -19.33 2.28
C SER A 228 19.25 -19.08 3.71
N GLY A 229 18.14 -19.70 4.12
CA GLY A 229 17.44 -19.37 5.37
C GLY A 229 16.77 -17.99 5.40
N HIS A 230 16.79 -17.23 4.29
CA HIS A 230 16.28 -15.86 4.21
C HIS A 230 14.75 -15.80 4.07
N ARG A 231 14.04 -16.06 5.17
CA ARG A 231 12.55 -16.03 5.26
C ARG A 231 11.92 -14.70 4.80
N HIS A 232 12.60 -13.58 5.05
CA HIS A 232 12.13 -12.25 4.63
C HIS A 232 12.10 -12.13 3.10
N ALA A 233 13.17 -12.56 2.41
CA ALA A 233 13.24 -12.53 0.95
C ALA A 233 12.19 -13.47 0.31
N PHE A 234 11.96 -14.64 0.92
CA PHE A 234 10.90 -15.56 0.53
C PHE A 234 9.51 -14.91 0.64
N ALA A 235 9.18 -14.36 1.80
CA ALA A 235 7.90 -13.70 2.04
C ALA A 235 7.66 -12.54 1.06
N LEU A 236 8.67 -11.69 0.85
CA LEU A 236 8.61 -10.59 -0.12
C LEU A 236 8.41 -11.11 -1.56
N GLY A 237 9.11 -12.18 -1.93
CA GLY A 237 9.03 -12.76 -3.27
C GLY A 237 7.66 -13.38 -3.58
N VAL A 238 7.08 -14.11 -2.64
CA VAL A 238 5.75 -14.74 -2.79
C VAL A 238 4.64 -13.67 -2.78
N THR A 239 4.68 -12.73 -1.82
CA THR A 239 3.68 -11.65 -1.74
C THR A 239 3.70 -10.80 -3.02
N GLY A 240 4.87 -10.45 -3.53
CA GLY A 240 5.03 -9.73 -4.79
C GLY A 240 4.42 -10.48 -5.99
N ALA A 241 4.75 -11.77 -6.13
CA ALA A 241 4.28 -12.60 -7.23
C ALA A 241 2.76 -12.85 -7.21
N GLU A 242 2.17 -13.04 -6.03
CA GLU A 242 0.72 -13.24 -5.91
C GLU A 242 -0.06 -11.95 -6.22
N VAL A 243 0.44 -10.80 -5.76
CA VAL A 243 -0.15 -9.50 -6.10
C VAL A 243 0.00 -9.18 -7.58
N ASP A 244 1.15 -9.46 -8.18
CA ASP A 244 1.36 -9.27 -9.62
C ASP A 244 0.37 -10.11 -10.44
N ARG A 245 0.15 -11.36 -10.02
CA ARG A 245 -0.71 -12.29 -10.74
C ARG A 245 -2.21 -12.03 -10.55
N PHE A 246 -2.65 -11.71 -9.32
CA PHE A 246 -4.07 -11.65 -8.97
C PHE A 246 -4.55 -10.27 -8.56
N GLY A 247 -3.65 -9.32 -8.34
CA GLY A 247 -4.00 -7.96 -7.93
C GLY A 247 -4.87 -7.96 -6.68
N LYS A 248 -6.02 -7.30 -6.76
CA LYS A 248 -6.96 -7.18 -5.64
C LYS A 248 -7.63 -8.48 -5.22
N ASP A 249 -7.55 -9.50 -6.07
CA ASP A 249 -8.25 -10.76 -5.85
C ASP A 249 -7.39 -11.76 -5.07
N VAL A 250 -6.19 -11.39 -4.59
CA VAL A 250 -5.34 -12.27 -3.77
C VAL A 250 -6.09 -12.75 -2.52
N ASP A 251 -6.13 -14.07 -2.32
CA ASP A 251 -6.55 -14.67 -1.06
C ASP A 251 -5.40 -14.64 -0.06
N TRP A 252 -5.36 -13.56 0.73
CA TRP A 252 -4.34 -13.37 1.74
C TRP A 252 -4.36 -14.40 2.86
N GLN A 253 -5.50 -15.01 3.15
CA GLN A 253 -5.55 -16.07 4.14
C GLN A 253 -4.74 -17.27 3.66
N SER A 254 -4.95 -17.68 2.42
CA SER A 254 -4.21 -18.79 1.81
C SER A 254 -2.72 -18.46 1.63
N VAL A 255 -2.39 -17.25 1.16
CA VAL A 255 -1.00 -16.79 0.99
C VAL A 255 -0.25 -16.76 2.33
N VAL A 256 -0.84 -16.18 3.37
CA VAL A 256 -0.22 -16.12 4.70
C VAL A 256 -0.05 -17.53 5.25
N SER A 257 -1.08 -18.38 5.19
CA SER A 257 -1.00 -19.76 5.70
C SER A 257 0.14 -20.54 5.02
N PHE A 258 0.26 -20.40 3.69
CA PHE A 258 1.34 -20.99 2.92
C PHE A 258 2.74 -20.48 3.31
N LEU A 259 2.90 -19.18 3.54
CA LEU A 259 4.18 -18.62 3.97
C LEU A 259 4.66 -19.24 5.28
N TYR A 260 3.74 -19.38 6.25
CA TYR A 260 4.04 -20.00 7.54
C TYR A 260 4.37 -21.49 7.39
N ASP A 261 3.56 -22.23 6.64
CA ASP A 261 3.78 -23.65 6.37
C ASP A 261 5.14 -23.90 5.69
N MET A 262 5.44 -23.17 4.63
CA MET A 262 6.68 -23.39 3.86
C MET A 262 7.92 -22.99 4.64
N ALA A 263 7.87 -21.88 5.39
CA ALA A 263 8.98 -21.51 6.25
C ALA A 263 9.24 -22.53 7.36
N GLN A 264 8.17 -23.05 7.98
CA GLN A 264 8.29 -24.11 9.00
C GLN A 264 8.90 -25.39 8.41
N VAL A 265 8.38 -25.85 7.28
CA VAL A 265 8.80 -27.12 6.66
C VAL A 265 10.22 -27.03 6.10
N HIS A 266 10.56 -25.96 5.38
CA HIS A 266 11.78 -25.91 4.57
C HIS A 266 12.93 -25.12 5.19
N SER A 267 12.68 -24.25 6.17
CA SER A 267 13.76 -23.53 6.86
C SER A 267 14.01 -24.02 8.30
N GLY A 268 13.20 -24.97 8.78
CA GLY A 268 13.24 -25.48 10.16
C GLY A 268 12.93 -24.43 11.23
N ARG A 269 12.63 -23.20 10.82
CA ARG A 269 12.31 -22.07 11.69
C ARG A 269 11.01 -21.45 11.22
N PRO A 270 10.02 -21.33 12.12
CA PRO A 270 8.77 -20.68 11.76
C PRO A 270 8.96 -19.21 11.37
N LEU A 271 8.04 -18.71 10.54
CA LEU A 271 8.02 -17.31 10.13
C LEU A 271 7.85 -16.36 11.34
N TRP A 272 7.28 -16.82 12.47
CA TRP A 272 7.12 -16.03 13.69
C TRP A 272 8.40 -15.78 14.48
N LEU A 273 9.50 -16.47 14.16
CA LEU A 273 10.81 -16.19 14.73
C LEU A 273 11.52 -15.08 13.93
N GLY A 274 11.54 -13.88 14.50
CA GLY A 274 12.15 -12.67 13.95
C GLY A 274 11.12 -11.57 13.67
N ASP A 275 11.52 -10.54 12.91
CA ASP A 275 10.65 -9.39 12.61
C ASP A 275 9.78 -9.57 11.36
N THR A 276 9.98 -10.67 10.61
CA THR A 276 9.19 -11.00 9.40
C THR A 276 7.67 -10.88 9.60
N PRO A 277 7.06 -11.33 10.72
CA PRO A 277 5.63 -11.13 10.94
C PRO A 277 5.25 -9.66 11.06
N LYS A 278 6.05 -8.84 11.75
CA LYS A 278 5.78 -7.41 11.90
C LYS A 278 5.92 -6.68 10.58
N GLU A 279 6.80 -7.17 9.71
CA GLU A 279 7.11 -6.58 8.40
C GLU A 279 6.15 -7.04 7.30
N LEU A 280 5.48 -8.18 7.46
CA LEU A 280 4.57 -8.74 6.46
C LEU A 280 3.50 -7.75 5.95
N PRO A 281 2.81 -6.96 6.80
CA PRO A 281 1.87 -5.93 6.34
C PRO A 281 2.55 -4.87 5.46
N GLY A 282 3.79 -4.50 5.81
CA GLY A 282 4.63 -3.61 5.01
C GLY A 282 5.03 -4.23 3.68
N MET A 283 5.36 -5.52 3.65
CA MET A 283 5.66 -6.27 2.43
C MET A 283 4.45 -6.32 1.50
N VAL A 284 3.27 -6.64 2.03
CA VAL A 284 2.03 -6.68 1.24
C VAL A 284 1.67 -5.29 0.71
N THR A 285 1.77 -4.26 1.55
CA THR A 285 1.56 -2.87 1.12
C THR A 285 2.52 -2.47 0.01
N SER A 286 3.79 -2.88 0.13
CA SER A 286 4.83 -2.62 -0.86
C SER A 286 4.58 -3.40 -2.15
N ALA A 287 4.18 -4.67 -2.05
CA ALA A 287 3.77 -5.50 -3.18
C ALA A 287 2.58 -4.87 -3.91
N TYR A 288 1.57 -4.40 -3.20
CA TYR A 288 0.43 -3.69 -3.80
C TYR A 288 0.79 -2.34 -4.39
N ARG A 289 1.75 -1.63 -3.83
CA ARG A 289 2.28 -0.40 -4.43
C ARG A 289 3.03 -0.70 -5.73
N LYS A 290 3.79 -1.79 -5.75
CA LYS A 290 4.68 -2.15 -6.86
C LYS A 290 3.95 -2.88 -8.00
N PHE A 291 3.04 -3.77 -7.67
CA PHE A 291 2.40 -4.71 -8.60
C PHE A 291 0.86 -4.57 -8.63
N GLY A 292 0.26 -3.92 -7.63
CA GLY A 292 -1.19 -3.71 -7.52
C GLY A 292 -1.69 -2.50 -8.30
N ALA A 293 -1.57 -2.51 -9.62
CA ALA A 293 -1.90 -1.37 -10.50
C ALA A 293 -3.37 -0.90 -10.45
N ASN A 294 -4.27 -1.58 -9.73
CA ASN A 294 -5.72 -1.35 -9.76
C ASN A 294 -6.39 -1.16 -8.39
N LEU A 295 -5.63 -0.99 -7.31
CA LEU A 295 -6.19 -0.72 -5.98
C LEU A 295 -6.14 0.77 -5.66
N SER A 296 -7.24 1.32 -5.16
CA SER A 296 -7.26 2.65 -4.56
C SER A 296 -6.44 2.67 -3.26
N ALA A 297 -6.06 3.87 -2.81
CA ALA A 297 -5.38 4.02 -1.53
C ALA A 297 -6.23 3.52 -0.35
N ALA A 298 -7.55 3.73 -0.42
CA ALA A 298 -8.50 3.25 0.57
C ALA A 298 -8.58 1.72 0.59
N GLU A 299 -8.65 1.06 -0.57
CA GLU A 299 -8.64 -0.40 -0.64
C GLU A 299 -7.30 -0.98 -0.16
N ARG A 300 -6.17 -0.34 -0.47
CA ARG A 300 -4.86 -0.74 0.09
C ARG A 300 -4.84 -0.62 1.61
N LYS A 301 -5.31 0.49 2.17
CA LYS A 301 -5.38 0.71 3.63
C LYS A 301 -6.30 -0.31 4.29
N LYS A 302 -7.46 -0.58 3.68
CA LYS A 302 -8.41 -1.58 4.14
C LYS A 302 -7.81 -3.00 4.13
N LEU A 303 -7.23 -3.42 3.01
CA LEU A 303 -6.54 -4.72 2.89
C LEU A 303 -5.41 -4.86 3.90
N THR A 304 -4.63 -3.79 4.11
CA THR A 304 -3.55 -3.79 5.12
C THR A 304 -4.10 -3.98 6.53
N SER A 305 -5.22 -3.32 6.88
CA SER A 305 -5.89 -3.52 8.16
C SER A 305 -6.41 -4.95 8.32
N GLU A 306 -7.10 -5.47 7.30
CA GLU A 306 -7.62 -6.84 7.29
C GLU A 306 -6.50 -7.89 7.43
N LEU A 307 -5.35 -7.66 6.79
CA LEU A 307 -4.14 -8.48 6.94
C LEU A 307 -3.54 -8.41 8.34
N VAL A 308 -3.48 -7.23 8.95
CA VAL A 308 -3.00 -7.07 10.32
C VAL A 308 -3.87 -7.88 11.29
N ASP A 309 -5.19 -7.85 11.10
CA ASP A 309 -6.12 -8.60 11.96
C ASP A 309 -6.08 -10.11 11.70
N LEU A 310 -5.95 -10.52 10.43
CA LEU A 310 -5.71 -11.91 10.04
C LEU A 310 -4.42 -12.46 10.69
N MET A 311 -3.33 -11.69 10.66
CA MET A 311 -2.06 -12.09 11.25
C MET A 311 -2.08 -12.17 12.77
N LYS A 312 -2.79 -11.25 13.44
CA LYS A 312 -3.01 -11.34 14.90
C LYS A 312 -3.70 -12.67 15.23
N THR A 313 -4.68 -13.05 14.42
CA THR A 313 -5.43 -14.30 14.57
C THR A 313 -4.54 -15.52 14.30
N ALA A 314 -3.79 -15.53 13.19
CA ALA A 314 -2.88 -16.62 12.82
C ALA A 314 -1.73 -16.80 13.84
N THR A 315 -1.21 -15.71 14.39
CA THR A 315 -0.18 -15.76 15.44
C THR A 315 -0.75 -16.31 16.76
N ALA A 316 -2.00 -15.98 17.09
CA ALA A 316 -2.67 -16.50 18.27
C ALA A 316 -2.95 -18.00 18.17
N THR A 317 -3.42 -18.49 17.01
CA THR A 317 -3.63 -19.94 16.77
C THR A 317 -2.32 -20.71 16.65
N GLY A 318 -1.29 -20.14 16.00
CA GLY A 318 0.04 -20.75 15.92
C GLY A 318 0.73 -20.90 17.29
N ARG A 319 0.53 -19.94 18.20
CA ARG A 319 1.01 -20.03 19.59
C ARG A 319 0.20 -21.00 20.45
N ALA A 320 -1.10 -21.14 20.19
CA ALA A 320 -1.96 -22.08 20.90
C ALA A 320 -1.72 -23.54 20.50
N GLY A 321 -1.21 -23.79 19.28
CA GLY A 321 -0.89 -25.13 18.76
C GLY A 321 0.48 -25.69 19.15
N GLN A 322 1.33 -24.94 19.87
CA GLN A 322 2.66 -25.37 20.30
C GLN A 322 2.71 -25.77 21.79
N GLU A 323 2.12 -26.91 22.15
CA GLU A 323 2.71 -27.79 23.16
C GLU A 323 3.14 -29.08 22.43
N TYR A 324 4.36 -29.12 21.91
CA TYR A 324 5.05 -30.37 21.58
C TYR A 324 6.41 -30.39 22.29
N PRO A 325 6.74 -31.51 22.97
CA PRO A 325 7.97 -31.61 23.74
C PRO A 325 9.12 -31.92 22.77
N TYR A 326 10.11 -31.04 22.70
CA TYR A 326 11.44 -31.48 22.29
C TYR A 326 12.11 -32.06 23.54
N GLY A 327 12.23 -33.39 23.55
CA GLY A 327 12.85 -34.14 24.64
C GLY A 327 14.35 -33.83 24.75
N ALA A 328 14.78 -33.51 25.96
CA ALA A 328 16.11 -33.87 26.42
C ALA A 328 16.00 -35.25 27.07
N ALA A 329 16.89 -36.16 26.67
CA ALA A 329 17.10 -37.42 27.37
C ALA A 329 17.47 -37.14 28.84
N GLY A 330 16.83 -37.84 29.77
CA GLY A 330 17.11 -37.75 31.20
C GLY A 330 16.00 -38.40 32.01
N GLU A 331 16.31 -39.56 32.56
CA GLU A 331 15.46 -40.40 33.42
C GLU A 331 14.92 -39.64 34.64
N GLY A 332 13.72 -40.01 35.08
CA GLY A 332 13.20 -39.65 36.40
C GLY A 332 11.71 -39.36 36.40
N GLN A 333 10.92 -40.30 36.92
CA GLN A 333 9.51 -40.13 37.21
C GLN A 333 9.24 -38.88 38.06
N SER A 334 8.19 -38.10 37.75
CA SER A 334 7.26 -37.66 38.80
C SER A 334 5.92 -37.16 38.24
N VAL A 335 4.92 -37.41 39.07
CA VAL A 335 3.48 -37.27 38.94
C VAL A 335 3.06 -35.82 38.67
N LEU A 336 2.13 -35.62 37.73
CA LEU A 336 1.43 -34.35 37.50
C LEU A 336 0.52 -34.00 38.68
N PRO A 337 0.54 -32.77 39.23
CA PRO A 337 -0.61 -32.24 39.91
C PRO A 337 -1.50 -31.42 38.97
N ASP A 338 -2.78 -31.49 39.30
CA ASP A 338 -3.97 -30.97 38.67
C ASP A 338 -3.85 -29.54 38.08
N ARG A 339 -4.36 -29.38 36.85
CA ARG A 339 -4.32 -28.13 36.06
C ARG A 339 -5.70 -27.47 36.10
N SER A 340 -5.98 -26.65 37.12
CA SER A 340 -7.15 -25.76 37.07
C SER A 340 -6.83 -24.46 36.30
N PRO A 341 -7.80 -23.89 35.55
CA PRO A 341 -7.63 -22.67 34.75
C PRO A 341 -7.21 -21.42 35.55
N LEU A 342 -7.45 -21.42 36.87
CA LEU A 342 -7.12 -20.33 37.78
C LEU A 342 -5.60 -20.10 37.89
N SER A 343 -4.79 -21.17 37.87
CA SER A 343 -3.32 -21.05 37.96
C SER A 343 -2.68 -20.26 36.81
N ARG A 344 -3.28 -20.29 35.62
CA ARG A 344 -2.77 -19.62 34.40
C ARG A 344 -3.05 -18.12 34.37
N ARG A 345 -4.17 -17.70 34.96
CA ARG A 345 -4.53 -16.28 35.06
C ARG A 345 -3.64 -15.56 36.07
N TRP A 346 -3.26 -16.26 37.16
CA TRP A 346 -2.35 -15.74 38.18
C TRP A 346 -0.90 -15.64 37.71
N ALA A 347 -0.39 -16.62 36.95
CA ALA A 347 0.96 -16.54 36.37
C ALA A 347 1.13 -15.36 35.39
N TRP A 348 0.05 -15.00 34.69
CA TRP A 348 0.02 -13.85 33.79
C TRP A 348 -0.03 -12.51 34.54
N LEU A 349 -0.84 -12.41 35.60
CA LEU A 349 -0.93 -11.20 36.45
C LEU A 349 0.36 -10.93 37.23
N ILE A 350 0.99 -11.97 37.79
CA ILE A 350 2.27 -11.86 38.52
C ILE A 350 3.37 -11.38 37.56
N LYS A 351 3.37 -11.85 36.31
CA LYS A 351 4.33 -11.42 35.29
C LYS A 351 4.14 -9.94 34.91
N LEU A 352 2.90 -9.47 34.80
CA LEU A 352 2.57 -8.07 34.52
C LEU A 352 3.02 -7.12 35.65
N ALA A 353 2.85 -7.53 36.91
CA ALA A 353 3.31 -6.77 38.07
C ALA A 353 4.85 -6.70 38.16
N VAL A 354 5.55 -7.80 37.83
CA VAL A 354 7.02 -7.87 37.89
C VAL A 354 7.70 -7.12 36.74
N ASP A 355 7.10 -7.15 35.55
CA ASP A 355 7.67 -6.59 34.33
C ASP A 355 7.24 -5.13 34.07
N GLY A 356 6.09 -4.69 34.58
CA GLY A 356 5.49 -3.38 34.27
C GLY A 356 5.98 -2.18 35.09
N GLY A 357 6.62 -2.39 36.24
CA GLY A 357 6.98 -1.29 37.16
C GLY A 357 5.76 -0.62 37.81
N ALA A 358 5.98 0.16 38.88
CA ALA A 358 4.94 0.66 39.80
C ALA A 358 3.79 1.43 39.11
N GLY A 359 4.06 2.12 37.98
CA GLY A 359 3.05 2.90 37.28
C GLY A 359 1.87 2.09 36.72
N CYS A 360 2.06 0.79 36.42
CA CYS A 360 0.97 -0.07 35.95
C CYS A 360 0.08 -0.57 37.08
N LEU A 361 0.61 -0.69 38.31
CA LEU A 361 -0.18 -1.10 39.47
C LEU A 361 -0.97 0.08 40.06
N ASP A 362 -0.38 1.29 40.08
CA ASP A 362 -1.07 2.53 40.49
C ASP A 362 -2.31 2.79 39.64
N LEU A 363 -2.20 2.62 38.31
CA LEU A 363 -3.33 2.77 37.40
C LEU A 363 -4.46 1.76 37.65
N MET A 364 -4.12 0.54 38.06
CA MET A 364 -5.14 -0.49 38.36
C MET A 364 -5.85 -0.19 39.68
N VAL A 365 -5.11 0.13 40.75
CA VAL A 365 -5.70 0.43 42.08
C VAL A 365 -6.52 1.73 42.05
N GLN A 366 -6.06 2.76 41.33
CA GLN A 366 -6.82 4.00 41.15
C GLN A 366 -8.13 3.79 40.38
N SER A 367 -8.13 2.88 39.39
CA SER A 367 -9.32 2.61 38.57
C SER A 367 -10.41 1.81 39.31
N GLU A 368 -10.05 0.96 40.27
CA GLU A 368 -11.02 0.14 41.00
C GLU A 368 -11.42 0.69 42.38
N PHE A 369 -10.53 1.43 43.07
CA PHE A 369 -10.78 1.85 44.45
C PHE A 369 -10.87 3.36 44.66
N GLY A 370 -10.54 4.19 43.67
CA GLY A 370 -10.84 5.63 43.66
C GLY A 370 -9.99 6.50 44.59
N TRP A 371 -8.70 6.17 44.78
CA TRP A 371 -7.79 6.95 45.62
C TRP A 371 -6.95 7.93 44.79
N HIS A 372 -6.66 9.13 45.31
CA HIS A 372 -5.86 10.13 44.62
C HIS A 372 -4.57 10.52 45.39
N ASN A 373 -3.45 10.44 44.66
CA ASN A 373 -2.18 11.19 44.79
C ASN A 373 -1.43 11.27 46.13
N GLU A 374 -1.12 10.13 46.79
CA GLU A 374 0.06 10.04 47.68
C GLU A 374 0.78 8.68 47.56
N PRO A 375 2.12 8.60 47.74
CA PRO A 375 2.88 7.37 47.63
C PRO A 375 2.65 6.44 48.84
N LEU A 376 2.41 5.15 48.58
CA LEU A 376 2.16 4.11 49.59
C LEU A 376 3.43 3.79 50.41
N LEU A 377 3.29 3.73 51.74
CA LEU A 377 4.34 3.21 52.63
C LEU A 377 4.39 1.67 52.55
N ALA A 378 5.55 1.07 52.82
CA ALA A 378 5.77 -0.37 52.64
C ALA A 378 4.78 -1.26 53.42
N GLY A 379 4.31 -0.81 54.59
CA GLY A 379 3.29 -1.51 55.38
C GLY A 379 1.90 -1.51 54.74
N ASP A 380 1.55 -0.47 53.99
CA ASP A 380 0.26 -0.34 53.32
C ASP A 380 0.21 -1.21 52.05
N PHE A 381 1.36 -1.41 51.40
CA PHE A 381 1.51 -2.32 50.26
C PHE A 381 1.33 -3.79 50.69
N GLU A 382 1.86 -4.16 51.85
CA GLU A 382 1.71 -5.51 52.40
C GLU A 382 0.24 -5.79 52.80
N GLN A 383 -0.45 -4.82 53.40
CA GLN A 383 -1.88 -4.92 53.72
C GLN A 383 -2.77 -4.93 52.46
N ALA A 384 -2.44 -4.17 51.42
CA ALA A 384 -3.18 -4.18 50.16
C ALA A 384 -3.09 -5.54 49.45
N ILE A 385 -1.89 -6.15 49.42
CA ILE A 385 -1.71 -7.49 48.87
C ILE A 385 -2.44 -8.53 49.73
N LEU A 386 -2.35 -8.45 51.06
CA LEU A 386 -3.06 -9.37 51.96
C LEU A 386 -4.58 -9.20 51.90
N GLY A 387 -5.10 -7.99 51.65
CA GLY A 387 -6.53 -7.74 51.44
C GLY A 387 -7.05 -8.33 50.14
N VAL A 388 -6.28 -8.22 49.05
CA VAL A 388 -6.59 -8.85 47.76
C VAL A 388 -6.51 -10.39 47.85
N LEU A 389 -5.57 -10.91 48.63
CA LEU A 389 -5.39 -12.36 48.82
C LEU A 389 -6.35 -12.96 49.86
N GLY A 390 -6.80 -12.17 50.85
CA GLY A 390 -7.70 -12.59 51.93
C GLY A 390 -9.18 -12.69 51.54
N GLN A 391 -9.58 -12.11 50.41
CA GLN A 391 -10.94 -12.28 49.85
C GLN A 391 -11.12 -13.54 49.00
N VAL A 392 -10.08 -14.38 48.90
CA VAL A 392 -10.15 -15.64 48.16
C VAL A 392 -10.33 -16.79 49.14
N ASP A 393 -11.54 -17.34 49.18
CA ASP A 393 -11.82 -18.57 49.91
C ASP A 393 -10.93 -19.72 49.41
N GLY A 394 -10.25 -20.38 50.35
CA GLY A 394 -9.38 -21.53 50.09
C GLY A 394 -7.92 -21.15 50.03
N GLY A 395 -7.30 -21.09 51.22
CA GLY A 395 -5.88 -20.78 51.41
C GLY A 395 -4.95 -21.65 50.56
N ALA A 396 -4.35 -21.04 49.54
CA ALA A 396 -3.13 -21.53 48.95
C ALA A 396 -1.98 -20.67 49.49
N LEU A 397 -1.20 -21.24 50.43
CA LEU A 397 0.04 -20.64 50.88
C LEU A 397 0.96 -20.44 49.67
N ILE A 398 1.26 -19.18 49.35
CA ILE A 398 2.36 -18.84 48.45
C ILE A 398 3.63 -19.44 49.07
N SER A 399 4.34 -20.29 48.32
CA SER A 399 5.55 -20.92 48.84
C SER A 399 6.57 -19.85 49.22
N SER A 400 7.28 -20.05 50.34
CA SER A 400 8.25 -19.06 50.84
C SER A 400 9.32 -18.68 49.81
N GLN A 401 9.57 -19.57 48.84
CA GLN A 401 10.47 -19.33 47.72
C GLN A 401 9.94 -18.32 46.71
N ALA A 402 8.64 -18.34 46.40
CA ALA A 402 8.03 -17.34 45.51
C ALA A 402 8.01 -15.95 46.18
N TRP A 403 7.78 -15.91 47.49
CA TRP A 403 7.88 -14.68 48.27
C TRP A 403 9.31 -14.12 48.31
N GLN A 404 10.30 -14.96 48.65
CA GLN A 404 11.71 -14.56 48.66
C GLN A 404 12.20 -14.09 47.28
N TYR A 405 11.70 -14.71 46.20
CA TYR A 405 12.02 -14.29 44.84
C TYR A 405 11.52 -12.88 44.54
N LEU A 406 10.26 -12.59 44.87
CA LEU A 406 9.65 -11.26 44.67
C LEU A 406 10.35 -10.18 45.50
N VAL A 407 10.62 -10.45 46.78
CA VAL A 407 11.36 -9.54 47.66
C VAL A 407 12.77 -9.26 47.12
N SER A 408 13.48 -10.29 46.64
CA SER A 408 14.82 -10.12 46.06
C SER A 408 14.83 -9.27 44.79
N LYS A 409 13.76 -9.34 43.98
CA LYS A 409 13.62 -8.57 42.74
C LYS A 409 13.24 -7.12 43.01
N GLY A 410 12.37 -6.85 43.98
CA GLY A 410 12.03 -5.51 44.43
C GLY A 410 13.25 -4.76 44.98
N ARG A 411 14.07 -5.42 45.82
CA ARG A 411 15.32 -4.86 46.36
C ARG A 411 16.34 -4.53 45.27
N ARG A 412 16.58 -5.43 44.30
CA ARG A 412 17.52 -5.18 43.18
C ARG A 412 17.12 -4.02 42.28
N LYS A 413 15.83 -3.67 42.22
CA LYS A 413 15.34 -2.52 41.45
C LYS A 413 15.29 -1.22 42.27
N GLY A 414 15.76 -1.22 43.53
CA GLY A 414 15.75 -0.06 44.42
C GLY A 414 14.34 0.34 44.88
N GLN A 415 13.35 -0.55 44.73
CA GLN A 415 11.93 -0.29 44.98
C GLN A 415 11.49 -0.68 46.40
N LEU A 416 12.40 -1.29 47.17
CA LEU A 416 12.23 -1.60 48.59
C LEU A 416 13.49 -1.10 49.30
N VAL A 417 13.33 -0.19 50.26
CA VAL A 417 14.41 0.29 51.13
C VAL A 417 14.24 -0.41 52.48
N GLU A 418 15.32 -0.98 53.02
CA GLU A 418 15.28 -1.50 54.38
C GLU A 418 15.10 -0.35 55.37
N SER A 419 14.16 -0.50 56.31
CA SER A 419 14.10 0.28 57.54
C SER A 419 15.12 -0.23 58.54
#